data_AF-A0A7Y0X4Z0-F1
#
_entry.id   AF-A0A7Y0X4Z0-F1
#
_cell.length_a   1.000
_cell.length_b   1.000
_cell.length_c   1.000
_cell.angle_alpha   90.00
_cell.angle_beta   90.00
_cell.angle_gamma   90.00
#
_symmetry.space_group_name_H-M   'P 1'
#
loop_
_entity.id
_entity.type
_entity.pdbx_description
1 polymer ?
#
loop_
_entity_poly.entity_id
_entity_poly.type
_entity_poly.pdbx_seq_one_letter_code
_entity_poly.pdbx_strand_id
1 'polypeptide(L)'
;FVRLMVQNGWIDAAPNANKRLGAYCTKLPATRTPLVFMTWSGSRSDLMTLAHELGHAFHNWVIRDLPLCQTYYPMTLAETAS
;
A
#
# COMPACT_ATOMS: atom_id res chain seq x y z
N PHE A 1 -4.35 -6.76 -10.33
CA PHE A 1 -4.00 -6.42 -8.93
C PHE A 1 -4.83 -5.26 -8.38
N VAL A 2 -4.81 -4.05 -8.97
CA VAL A 2 -5.56 -2.90 -8.44
C VAL A 2 -7.06 -3.18 -8.22
N ARG A 3 -7.73 -3.84 -9.17
CA ARG A 3 -9.14 -4.25 -9.00
C ARG A 3 -9.36 -5.13 -7.75
N LEU A 4 -8.42 -6.03 -7.45
CA LEU A 4 -8.45 -6.89 -6.26
C LEU A 4 -8.34 -6.06 -4.98
N MET A 5 -7.41 -5.10 -4.92
CA MET A 5 -7.25 -4.19 -3.78
C MET A 5 -8.55 -3.42 -3.49
N VAL A 6 -9.19 -2.90 -4.54
CA VAL A 6 -10.47 -2.18 -4.43
C VAL A 6 -11.59 -3.10 -3.97
N GLN A 7 -11.75 -4.27 -4.60
CA GLN A 7 -12.83 -5.21 -4.28
C GLN A 7 -12.76 -5.77 -2.86
N ASN A 8 -11.55 -5.91 -2.30
CA ASN A 8 -11.38 -6.39 -0.93
C ASN A 8 -11.32 -5.25 0.12
N GLY A 9 -11.47 -3.99 -0.29
CA GLY A 9 -11.43 -2.86 0.64
C GLY A 9 -10.05 -2.63 1.27
N TRP A 10 -8.96 -2.99 0.57
CA TRP A 10 -7.59 -2.85 1.07
C TRP A 10 -6.97 -1.47 0.80
N ILE A 11 -7.78 -0.53 0.32
CA ILE A 11 -7.41 0.87 0.10
C ILE A 11 -8.31 1.72 0.99
N ASP A 12 -7.77 2.21 2.10
CA ASP A 12 -8.45 3.15 2.97
C ASP A 12 -8.11 4.59 2.54
N ALA A 13 -8.87 5.13 1.58
CA ALA A 13 -8.64 6.46 1.00
C ALA A 13 -9.60 7.56 1.49
N ALA A 14 -10.78 7.18 1.98
CA ALA A 14 -11.81 8.15 2.34
C ALA A 14 -11.31 9.11 3.44
N PRO A 15 -11.51 10.44 3.28
CA PRO A 15 -11.13 11.40 4.30
C PRO A 15 -12.04 11.29 5.53
N ASN A 16 -11.48 11.56 6.71
CA ASN A 16 -12.22 11.66 7.98
C ASN A 16 -11.53 12.72 8.85
N ALA A 17 -12.30 13.49 9.63
CA ALA A 17 -11.81 14.56 10.50
C ALA A 17 -10.69 14.11 11.46
N ASN A 18 -10.70 12.84 11.88
CA ASN A 18 -9.71 12.28 12.79
C ASN A 18 -8.64 11.42 12.09
N LYS A 19 -8.61 11.40 10.75
CA LYS A 19 -7.69 10.56 9.97
C LYS A 19 -6.36 11.28 9.76
N ARG A 20 -5.27 10.54 9.93
CA ARG A 20 -3.91 11.04 9.69
C ARG A 20 -3.74 11.46 8.23
N LEU A 21 -3.08 12.59 8.00
CA LEU A 21 -2.72 13.05 6.65
C LEU A 21 -1.55 12.24 6.08
N GLY A 22 -1.47 12.18 4.75
CA GLY A 22 -0.44 11.45 4.01
C GLY A 22 -0.94 10.08 3.52
N ALA A 23 0.01 9.25 3.11
CA ALA A 23 -0.23 7.89 2.65
C ALA A 23 0.91 6.96 3.07
N TYR A 24 0.61 5.66 3.14
CA TYR A 24 1.61 4.61 3.29
C TYR A 24 1.03 3.25 2.90
N CYS A 25 1.91 2.32 2.54
CA CYS A 25 1.60 0.91 2.39
C CYS A 25 2.13 0.13 3.59
N THR A 26 1.35 -0.85 4.06
CA THR A 26 1.79 -1.82 5.06
C THR A 26 1.31 -3.23 4.70
N LYS A 27 1.73 -4.24 5.46
CA LYS A 27 1.27 -5.62 5.33
C LYS A 27 0.97 -6.22 6.68
N LEU A 28 -0.03 -7.10 6.72
CA LEU A 28 -0.34 -7.90 7.91
C LEU A 28 0.37 -9.26 7.82
N PRO A 29 1.32 -9.61 8.71
CA PRO A 29 2.05 -10.88 8.62
C PRO A 29 1.15 -12.11 8.67
N ALA A 30 0.07 -12.05 9.46
CA ALA A 30 -0.87 -13.17 9.64
C ALA A 30 -1.66 -13.48 8.36
N THR A 31 -2.15 -12.45 7.66
CA THR A 31 -2.99 -12.62 6.46
C THR A 31 -2.21 -12.44 5.16
N ARG A 32 -0.93 -12.06 5.23
CA ARG A 32 -0.05 -11.75 4.09
C ARG A 32 -0.66 -10.74 3.12
N THR A 33 -1.51 -9.86 3.64
CA THR A 33 -2.32 -8.94 2.84
C THR A 33 -1.69 -7.55 2.88
N PRO A 34 -1.44 -6.91 1.72
CA PRO A 34 -1.03 -5.52 1.66
C PRO A 34 -2.23 -4.60 1.91
N LEU A 35 -1.99 -3.48 2.56
CA LEU A 35 -2.97 -2.43 2.85
C LEU A 35 -2.39 -1.08 2.46
N VAL A 36 -3.15 -0.29 1.73
CA VAL A 36 -2.83 1.10 1.41
C VAL A 36 -3.69 2.01 2.26
N PHE A 37 -3.05 2.90 3.00
CA PHE A 37 -3.69 3.98 3.72
C PHE A 37 -3.42 5.29 2.96
N MET A 38 -4.43 6.12 2.77
CA MET A 38 -4.25 7.50 2.35
C MET A 38 -5.39 8.41 2.82
N THR A 39 -5.14 9.71 2.85
CA THR A 39 -6.20 10.72 2.92
C THR A 39 -6.37 11.38 1.57
N TRP A 40 -7.46 11.07 0.87
CA TRP A 40 -7.76 11.61 -0.47
C TRP A 40 -8.39 13.01 -0.40
N SER A 41 -7.77 13.98 -1.08
CA SER A 41 -8.24 15.36 -1.20
C SER A 41 -8.79 15.71 -2.59
N GLY A 42 -8.70 14.80 -3.56
CA GLY A 42 -9.19 15.02 -4.93
C GLY A 42 -8.15 15.60 -5.90
N SER A 43 -6.88 15.66 -5.49
CA SER A 43 -5.82 16.26 -6.30
C SER A 43 -5.15 15.25 -7.22
N ARG A 44 -4.50 15.72 -8.31
CA ARG A 44 -3.66 14.85 -9.13
C ARG A 44 -2.42 14.35 -8.37
N SER A 45 -1.94 15.12 -7.38
CA SER A 45 -0.86 14.67 -6.50
C SER A 45 -1.29 13.43 -5.72
N ASP A 46 -2.53 13.39 -5.24
CA ASP A 46 -3.07 12.24 -4.50
C ASP A 46 -3.12 10.99 -5.39
N LEU A 47 -3.44 11.15 -6.68
CA LEU A 47 -3.40 10.03 -7.63
C LEU A 47 -2.00 9.46 -7.78
N MET A 48 -0.98 10.32 -7.85
CA MET A 48 0.42 9.88 -7.92
C MET A 48 0.84 9.20 -6.62
N THR A 49 0.46 9.74 -5.47
CA THR A 49 0.70 9.12 -4.16
C THR A 49 -0.01 7.76 -4.03
N LEU A 50 -1.24 7.63 -4.52
CA LEU A 50 -1.93 6.33 -4.54
C LEU A 50 -1.20 5.33 -5.43
N ALA A 51 -0.73 5.75 -6.61
CA ALA A 51 0.05 4.88 -7.49
C ALA A 51 1.36 4.42 -6.84
N HIS A 52 2.05 5.33 -6.14
CA HIS A 52 3.25 5.05 -5.37
C HIS A 52 3.01 3.96 -4.30
N GLU A 53 1.99 4.12 -3.46
CA GLU A 53 1.67 3.13 -2.43
C GLU A 53 1.16 1.80 -3.01
N LEU A 54 0.49 1.83 -4.16
CA LEU A 54 0.10 0.60 -4.88
C LEU A 54 1.32 -0.16 -5.42
N GLY A 55 2.42 0.53 -5.72
CA GLY A 55 3.72 -0.06 -6.04
C GLY A 55 4.26 -0.89 -4.88
N HIS A 56 4.32 -0.30 -3.69
CA HIS A 56 4.66 -1.00 -2.44
C HIS A 56 3.72 -2.18 -2.16
N ALA A 57 2.42 -2.01 -2.39
CA ALA A 57 1.42 -3.06 -2.20
C ALA A 57 1.64 -4.23 -3.16
N PHE A 58 1.97 -3.95 -4.43
CA PHE A 58 2.25 -4.96 -5.43
C PHE A 58 3.54 -5.72 -5.12
N HIS A 59 4.60 -5.04 -4.70
CA HIS A 59 5.84 -5.70 -4.27
C HIS A 59 5.55 -6.68 -3.12
N ASN A 60 4.85 -6.22 -2.07
CA ASN A 60 4.44 -7.08 -0.96
C ASN A 60 3.55 -8.25 -1.41
N TRP A 61 2.68 -8.06 -2.40
CA TRP A 61 1.83 -9.11 -2.94
C TRP A 61 2.61 -10.20 -3.66
N VAL A 62 3.61 -9.85 -4.46
CA VAL A 62 4.40 -10.82 -5.23
C VAL A 62 5.27 -11.69 -4.32
N ILE A 63 5.83 -11.12 -3.25
CA ILE A 63 6.71 -11.83 -2.32
C ILE A 63 5.97 -12.51 -1.16
N ARG A 64 4.63 -12.42 -1.12
CA ARG A 64 3.82 -12.77 0.05
C ARG A 64 4.00 -14.22 0.52
N ASP A 65 4.28 -15.12 -0.42
CA ASP A 65 4.37 -16.56 -0.20
C ASP A 65 5.79 -17.01 0.22
N LEU A 66 6.75 -16.07 0.30
CA LEU A 66 8.07 -16.32 0.86
C LEU A 66 8.02 -16.46 2.39
N PRO A 67 9.01 -17.14 3.00
CA PRO A 67 9.27 -17.07 4.43
C PRO A 67 9.32 -15.62 4.92
N LEU A 68 8.73 -15.31 6.08
CA LEU A 68 8.62 -13.93 6.57
C LEU A 68 9.98 -13.20 6.63
N CYS A 69 11.05 -13.91 7.00
CA CYS A 69 12.41 -13.39 7.03
C CYS A 69 12.93 -12.93 5.66
N GLN A 70 12.41 -13.48 4.56
CA GLN A 70 12.76 -13.11 3.18
C GLN A 70 11.85 -12.00 2.62
N THR A 71 10.81 -11.60 3.35
CA THR A 71 9.93 -10.49 2.96
C THR A 71 10.39 -9.14 3.52
N TYR A 72 11.53 -9.13 4.22
CA TYR A 72 12.19 -7.94 4.73
C TYR A 72 13.24 -7.47 3.74
N TYR A 73 13.12 -6.23 3.29
CA TYR A 73 14.01 -5.62 2.30
C TYR A 73 14.28 -4.16 2.67
N PRO A 74 15.43 -3.58 2.25
CA PRO A 74 15.77 -2.21 2.58
C PRO A 74 14.83 -1.22 1.89
N MET A 75 14.67 -0.04 2.50
CA MET A 75 13.83 1.04 1.97
C MET A 75 14.24 1.47 0.57
N THR A 76 15.54 1.50 0.26
CA THR A 76 16.02 1.83 -1.10
C THR A 76 15.50 0.88 -2.17
N LEU A 77 15.37 -0.42 -1.85
CA LEU A 77 14.76 -1.39 -2.75
C LEU A 77 13.23 -1.24 -2.77
N ALA A 78 12.62 -0.92 -1.64
CA ALA A 78 11.19 -0.60 -1.56
C ALA A 78 10.81 0.49 -2.56
N GLU A 79 11.54 1.61 -2.54
CA GLU A 79 11.25 2.80 -3.36
C GLU A 79 11.51 2.61 -4.86
N THR A 80 12.09 1.49 -5.30
CA THR A 80 12.16 1.18 -6.74
C THR A 80 10.85 0.63 -7.29
N ALA A 81 9.96 0.15 -6.41
CA ALA A 81 8.67 -0.38 -6.80
C ALA A 81 7.56 0.68 -6.83
N SER A 82 7.82 1.88 -6.30
CA SER A 82 6.87 2.96 -6.05
C SER A 82 7.16 4.22 -6.86
#